data_AF-A0A6A3YZQ4-F1
#
_entry.id   AF-A0A6A3YZQ4-F1
#
_cell.length_a   1.000
_cell.length_b   1.000
_cell.length_c   1.000
_cell.angle_alpha   90.00
_cell.angle_beta   90.00
_cell.angle_gamma   90.00
#
_symmetry.space_group_name_H-M   'P 1'
#
loop_
_entity.id
_entity.type
_entity.pdbx_description
1 polymer ?
#
loop_
_entity_poly.entity_id
_entity_poly.type
_entity_poly.pdbx_seq_one_letter_code
_entity_poly.pdbx_strand_id
1 'polypeptide(L)' 'MAPKYTQAALDSAVQEVLDGTPATVVAEASKIPVTTIRKWVTNAKNGTTRKRRGPKPLLPVEAEDAIQDWVIGR' A
#
# COMPACT_ATOMS: atom_id res chain seq x y z
N MET A 1 -0.75 -15.80 5.56
CA MET A 1 -0.34 -14.93 6.70
C MET A 1 -1.23 -13.71 6.66
N ALA A 2 -2.16 -13.58 7.62
CA ALA A 2 -3.08 -12.44 7.65
C ALA A 2 -2.32 -11.13 7.92
N PRO A 3 -2.73 -10.00 7.33
CA PRO A 3 -2.11 -8.71 7.61
C PRO A 3 -2.29 -8.35 9.09
N LYS A 4 -1.24 -7.80 9.70
CA LYS A 4 -1.22 -7.45 11.13
C LYS A 4 -2.17 -6.30 11.49
N TYR A 5 -2.53 -5.49 10.50
CA TYR A 5 -3.47 -4.37 10.63
C TYR A 5 -4.49 -4.46 9.50
N THR A 6 -5.74 -4.10 9.77
CA THR A 6 -6.76 -3.97 8.73
C THR A 6 -6.45 -2.74 7.87
N GLN A 7 -6.81 -2.80 6.58
CA GLN A 7 -6.59 -1.68 5.67
C GLN A 7 -7.34 -0.43 6.14
N ALA A 8 -8.59 -0.59 6.61
CA ALA A 8 -9.40 0.49 7.15
C ALA A 8 -8.73 1.20 8.35
N ALA A 9 -8.09 0.46 9.26
CA ALA A 9 -7.39 1.05 10.40
C ALA A 9 -6.15 1.85 9.97
N LEU A 10 -5.43 1.37 8.94
CA LEU A 10 -4.31 2.10 8.37
C LEU A 10 -4.75 3.38 7.65
N ASP A 11 -5.82 3.31 6.87
CA ASP A 11 -6.33 4.45 6.11
C ASP A 11 -6.83 5.55 7.05
N SER A 12 -7.56 5.19 8.12
CA SER A 12 -8.00 6.13 9.16
C SER A 12 -6.81 6.81 9.85
N ALA A 13 -5.80 6.03 10.25
CA ALA A 13 -4.59 6.56 10.91
C ALA A 13 -3.77 7.48 9.98
N VAL A 14 -3.71 7.17 8.69
CA VAL A 14 -3.04 8.04 7.70
C VAL A 14 -3.80 9.34 7.53
N GLN A 15 -5.13 9.30 7.45
CA GLN A 15 -5.97 10.49 7.30
C GLN A 15 -5.82 11.43 8.50
N GLU A 16 -5.87 10.92 9.73
CA GLU A 16 -5.70 11.75 10.95
C GLU A 16 -4.34 12.49 10.98
N VAL A 17 -3.28 11.88 10.45
CA VAL A 17 -1.96 12.52 10.34
C VAL A 17 -1.92 13.54 9.20
N LEU A 18 -2.63 13.29 8.09
CA LEU A 18 -2.78 14.27 7.01
C LEU A 18 -3.60 15.49 7.46
N ASP A 19 -4.57 15.29 8.34
CA ASP A 19 -5.41 16.34 8.94
C ASP A 19 -4.66 17.18 9.99
N GLY A 20 -3.41 16.81 10.31
CA GLY A 20 -2.49 17.61 11.15
C GLY A 20 -2.18 17.01 12.52
N THR A 21 -2.74 15.84 12.86
CA THR A 21 -2.46 15.17 14.13
C THR A 21 -1.03 14.60 14.12
N PRO A 22 -0.23 14.77 15.19
CA PRO A 22 1.11 14.20 15.24
C PRO A 22 1.06 12.67 15.21
N ALA A 23 1.90 12.07 14.36
CA ALA A 23 1.95 10.62 14.14
C ALA A 23 2.27 9.79 15.40
N THR A 24 2.84 10.39 16.44
CA THR A 24 3.08 9.74 17.74
C THR A 24 1.79 9.49 18.49
N VAL A 25 0.88 10.47 18.51
CA VAL A 25 -0.43 10.35 19.16
C VAL A 25 -1.30 9.34 18.43
N VAL A 26 -1.33 9.40 17.10
CA VAL A 26 -2.08 8.45 16.27
C VAL A 26 -1.54 7.01 16.44
N ALA A 27 -0.23 6.83 16.62
CA ALA A 27 0.36 5.52 16.88
C ALA A 27 -0.10 4.90 18.21
N GLU A 28 -0.16 5.70 19.27
CA GLU A 28 -0.60 5.24 20.59
C GLU A 28 -2.08 4.83 20.59
N ALA A 29 -2.92 5.59 19.87
CA ALA A 29 -4.36 5.35 19.71
C ALA A 29 -4.64 4.11 18.83
N SER A 30 -4.02 4.03 17.65
CA SER A 30 -4.26 2.94 16.68
C SER A 30 -3.51 1.64 17.00
N LYS A 31 -2.56 1.66 17.95
CA LYS A 31 -1.60 0.57 18.22
C LYS A 31 -0.76 0.19 16.99
N ILE A 32 -0.63 1.10 16.03
CA ILE A 32 0.22 0.94 14.84
C ILE A 32 1.55 1.66 15.11
N PRO A 33 2.71 1.04 14.88
CA PRO A 33 3.99 1.69 15.07
C PRO A 33 4.13 3.00 14.27
N VAL A 34 4.69 4.03 14.90
CA VAL A 34 4.94 5.36 14.29
C VAL A 34 5.67 5.26 12.95
N THR A 35 6.63 4.34 12.84
CA THR A 35 7.41 4.10 11.61
C THR A 35 6.53 3.64 10.44
N THR A 36 5.50 2.85 10.74
CA THR A 36 4.53 2.39 9.75
C THR A 36 3.65 3.55 9.32
N ILE A 37 3.05 4.29 10.27
CA ILE A 37 2.21 5.45 9.96
C ILE A 37 2.97 6.45 9.08
N ARG A 38 4.19 6.84 9.47
CA ARG A 38 5.02 7.77 8.67
C ARG A 38 5.26 7.27 7.25
N LYS A 39 5.64 6.00 7.09
CA LYS A 39 5.86 5.39 5.78
C LYS A 39 4.61 5.43 4.90
N TRP A 40 3.45 5.13 5.48
CA TRP A 40 2.18 5.16 4.76
C TRP A 40 1.77 6.59 4.39
N VAL A 41 1.95 7.55 5.30
CA VAL A 41 1.72 8.98 5.03
C VAL A 41 2.64 9.49 3.90
N THR A 42 3.91 9.11 3.89
CA THR A 42 4.83 9.46 2.80
C THR A 42 4.38 8.88 1.47
N ASN A 43 3.96 7.61 1.44
CA ASN A 43 3.44 6.99 0.21
C ASN A 43 2.15 7.68 -0.28
N ALA A 44 1.25 8.03 0.64
CA ALA A 44 0.01 8.74 0.32
C ALA A 44 0.29 10.12 -0.30
N LYS A 45 1.21 10.90 0.29
CA LYS A 45 1.65 12.20 -0.26
C LYS A 45 2.27 12.07 -1.65
N ASN A 46 3.00 10.98 -1.90
CA ASN A 46 3.65 10.72 -3.18
C ASN A 46 2.72 10.05 -4.21
N GLY A 47 1.43 9.86 -3.91
CA GLY A 47 0.51 9.09 -4.76
C GLY A 47 0.95 7.65 -5.03
N THR A 48 1.86 7.11 -4.21
CA THR A 48 2.52 5.84 -4.47
C THR A 48 1.66 4.71 -3.91
N THR A 49 0.95 4.02 -4.79
CA THR A 49 0.28 2.77 -4.41
C THR A 49 1.34 1.67 -4.32
N ARG A 50 1.62 1.17 -3.11
CA ARG A 50 2.61 0.09 -2.89
C ARG A 50 2.08 -1.23 -3.46
N LYS A 51 2.25 -1.43 -4.77
CA LYS A 51 2.10 -2.76 -5.37
C LYS A 51 3.25 -3.64 -4.87
N ARG A 52 2.93 -4.79 -4.26
CA ARG A 52 3.96 -5.81 -4.01
C ARG A 52 4.52 -6.21 -5.37
N ARG A 53 5.84 -6.08 -5.55
CA ARG A 53 6.48 -6.67 -6.73
C ARG A 53 6.29 -8.18 -6.65
N GLY A 54 5.73 -8.76 -7.69
CA GLY A 54 5.67 -10.20 -7.84
C GLY A 54 7.06 -10.78 -8.04
N PRO A 55 7.16 -12.12 -8.16
CA PRO A 55 8.35 -12.76 -8.71
C PRO A 55 8.75 -12.08 -10.03
N LYS A 56 10.03 -12.15 -10.38
CA LYS A 56 10.48 -11.68 -11.69
C LYS A 56 9.67 -12.43 -12.76
N PRO A 57 9.03 -11.72 -13.70
CA PRO A 57 8.29 -12.37 -14.77
C PRO A 57 9.23 -13.31 -15.54
N LEU A 58 8.71 -14.48 -15.92
CA LEU A 58 9.48 -15.48 -16.67
C LEU A 58 9.69 -15.01 -18.11
N LEU A 59 8.72 -14.25 -18.62
CA LEU A 59 8.67 -13.76 -19.99
C LEU A 59 8.90 -12.25 -20.03
N PRO A 60 9.28 -11.70 -21.20
CA PRO A 60 9.21 -10.27 -21.44
C PRO A 60 7.77 -9.75 -21.26
N VAL A 61 7.63 -8.49 -20.85
CA VAL A 61 6.33 -7.84 -20.58
C VAL A 61 5.39 -7.96 -21.79
N GLU A 62 5.92 -7.72 -22.99
CA GLU A 62 5.16 -7.82 -24.25
C GLU A 62 4.55 -9.21 -24.46
N ALA A 63 5.24 -10.27 -24.06
CA ALA A 63 4.75 -11.64 -24.19
C ALA A 63 3.71 -11.97 -23.11
N GLU A 64 3.87 -11.48 -21.89
CA GLU A 64 2.84 -11.64 -20.85
C GLU A 64 1.56 -10.89 -21.19
N ASP A 65 1.68 -9.66 -21.72
CA ASP A 65 0.54 -8.86 -22.18
C ASP A 65 -0.20 -9.56 -23.34
N ALA A 66 0.54 -10.08 -24.33
CA ALA A 66 -0.05 -10.83 -25.45
C ALA A 66 -0.77 -12.12 -24.99
N ILE A 67 -0.20 -12.84 -24.02
CA ILE A 67 -0.87 -14.01 -23.42
C ILE A 67 -2.12 -13.57 -22.67
N GLN A 68 -2.05 -12.47 -21.90
CA GLN A 68 -3.19 -11.93 -21.17
C GLN A 68 -4.33 -11.54 -22.14
N ASP A 69 -4.04 -10.82 -23.21
CA ASP A 69 -5.03 -10.43 -24.22
C ASP A 69 -5.63 -11.67 -24.91
N TRP A 70 -4.82 -12.69 -25.23
CA TRP A 70 -5.31 -13.96 -25.77
C TRP A 70 -6.25 -14.69 -24.80
N VAL A 71 -5.91 -14.72 -23.51
CA VAL A 71 -6.74 -15.38 -22.47
C VAL A 71 -8.06 -14.64 -22.24
N ILE A 72 -8.04 -13.30 -22.21
CA ILE A 72 -9.22 -12.47 -21.94
C ILE A 72 -10.06 -12.26 -23.23
N GLY A 73 -9.48 -12.53 -24.40
CA GLY A 73 -10.13 -12.34 -25.71
C GLY A 73 -10.22 -10.87 -26.10
N ARG A 74 -9.19 -10.08 -25.79
CA ARG A 74 -9.12 -8.64 -26.04
C ARG A 74 -8.45 -8.30 -27.37
#